data_AF-A0A2V8L5F8-F1
#
_entry.id   AF-A0A2V8L5F8-F1
#
_cell.length_a   1.000
_cell.length_b   1.000
_cell.length_c   1.000
_cell.angle_alpha   90.00
_cell.angle_beta   90.00
_cell.angle_gamma   90.00
#
_symmetry.space_group_name_H-M   'P 1'
#
loop_
_entity.id
_entity.type
_entity.pdbx_description
1 polymer ?
#
loop_
_entity_poly.entity_id
_entity_poly.type
_entity_poly.pdbx_seq_one_letter_code
_entity_poly.pdbx_strand_id
1 'polypeptide(L)'
;MTSPLNQPAPKQPGETNYLPWILIGCGSIGLLAVLIVIIAAGIVYYRFPGSGATGPRRPRPGIFSRGDVKLVDDHGIQTVAKTWSSCTALAPSDWTIAGNEQRVGIGVDLASPDQSMSASYGIVAAPRTEPSLGQDYYGTGTPERFLQTMLEANGATGFALDNDTRSVEGYTLRYWRANMRGKPVQGFVLYQTFETDDPSSYIVAYHMGATDASKWEENKNVVYDVAASIRCTKHLFPAQESSTRRPQGSSKDQIEREMSRKREEATMGFQNVYSPSTGDHWEASYSDYNPTGPDGPGYYRRVGNSYEKLNEGFPPN
;
A
#
# COMPACT_ATOMS: atom_id res chain seq x y z
N MET A 1 -8.89 -48.11 51.49
CA MET A 1 -9.49 -46.94 50.80
C MET A 1 -8.72 -45.75 51.31
N THR A 2 -7.75 -45.21 50.58
CA THR A 2 -7.95 -44.25 49.49
C THR A 2 -6.76 -44.26 48.52
N SER A 3 -7.02 -44.35 47.21
CA SER A 3 -6.02 -44.14 46.16
C SER A 3 -5.68 -42.66 46.04
N PRO A 4 -4.41 -42.26 45.89
CA PRO A 4 -4.08 -40.88 45.54
C PRO A 4 -4.39 -40.62 44.05
N LEU A 5 -5.00 -39.47 43.80
CA LEU A 5 -5.37 -38.95 42.48
C LEU A 5 -4.15 -38.79 41.56
N ASN A 6 -4.31 -39.23 40.31
CA ASN A 6 -3.48 -38.90 39.17
C ASN A 6 -3.30 -37.38 39.04
N GLN A 7 -2.11 -36.87 39.34
CA GLN A 7 -1.69 -35.55 38.86
C GLN A 7 -1.12 -35.70 37.44
N PRO A 8 -1.59 -34.93 36.45
CA PRO A 8 -0.94 -34.90 35.15
C PRO A 8 0.46 -34.30 35.28
N ALA A 9 1.43 -34.94 34.65
CA ALA A 9 2.83 -34.51 34.63
C ALA A 9 2.97 -33.06 34.11
N PRO A 10 3.92 -32.26 34.65
CA PRO A 10 4.19 -30.93 34.15
C PRO A 10 4.66 -31.02 32.68
N LYS A 11 3.93 -30.37 31.78
CA LYS A 11 4.35 -30.17 30.39
C LYS A 11 5.68 -29.41 30.40
N GLN A 12 6.72 -30.00 29.80
CA GLN A 12 7.97 -29.29 29.54
C GLN A 12 7.69 -28.08 28.64
N PRO A 13 8.31 -26.92 28.90
CA PRO A 13 8.19 -25.77 28.01
C PRO A 13 8.88 -26.13 26.69
N GLY A 14 8.09 -26.30 25.65
CA GLY A 14 8.61 -26.44 24.30
C GLY A 14 9.24 -25.11 23.89
N GLU A 15 10.55 -25.10 23.70
CA GLU A 15 11.26 -23.99 23.06
C GLU A 15 10.68 -23.77 21.65
N THR A 16 9.85 -22.75 21.48
CA THR A 16 9.42 -22.29 20.16
C THR A 16 10.52 -21.45 19.53
N ASN A 17 11.51 -22.11 18.93
CA ASN A 17 12.63 -21.51 18.19
C ASN A 17 12.23 -20.86 16.84
N TYR A 18 11.00 -20.35 16.70
CA TYR A 18 10.48 -19.80 15.43
C TYR A 18 10.70 -18.29 15.27
N LEU A 19 11.04 -17.56 16.33
CA LEU A 19 11.00 -16.09 16.34
C LEU A 19 12.18 -15.32 15.69
N PRO A 20 13.46 -15.75 15.73
CA PRO A 20 14.53 -14.95 15.11
C PRO A 20 14.43 -14.91 13.58
N TRP A 21 13.71 -15.84 12.94
CA TRP A 21 13.57 -15.89 11.48
C TRP A 21 12.57 -14.87 10.91
N ILE A 22 11.61 -14.40 11.70
CA ILE A 22 10.58 -13.44 11.23
C ILE A 22 11.19 -12.05 11.02
N LEU A 23 12.14 -11.64 11.87
CA LEU A 23 12.82 -10.35 11.75
C LEU A 23 14.05 -10.39 10.82
N ILE A 24 14.75 -11.53 10.74
CA ILE A 24 15.94 -11.70 9.87
C ILE A 24 15.55 -11.89 8.39
N GLY A 25 14.35 -12.38 8.11
CA GLY A 25 13.83 -12.58 6.75
C GLY A 25 13.62 -11.28 5.95
N CYS A 26 13.38 -10.15 6.62
CA CYS A 26 13.21 -8.86 5.93
C CYS A 26 14.55 -8.14 5.65
N GLY A 27 15.58 -8.36 6.48
CA GLY A 27 16.87 -7.65 6.33
C GLY A 27 17.84 -8.27 5.32
N SER A 28 17.81 -9.59 5.14
CA SER A 28 18.79 -10.32 4.30
C SER A 28 18.45 -10.38 2.81
N ILE A 29 17.20 -10.09 2.43
CA ILE A 29 16.75 -10.05 1.02
C ILE A 29 17.08 -8.70 0.36
N GLY A 30 17.24 -7.62 1.13
CA GLY A 30 17.62 -6.30 0.59
C GLY A 30 18.95 -6.33 -0.19
N LEU A 31 19.92 -7.13 0.25
CA LEU A 31 21.20 -7.29 -0.45
C LEU A 31 21.08 -8.10 -1.74
N LEU A 32 20.23 -9.14 -1.78
CA LEU A 32 20.04 -9.97 -2.97
C LEU A 32 19.19 -9.24 -4.04
N ALA A 33 18.18 -8.49 -3.60
CA ALA A 33 17.35 -7.65 -4.47
C ALA A 33 18.17 -6.52 -5.11
N VAL A 34 19.08 -5.89 -4.35
CA VAL A 34 20.02 -4.88 -4.89
C VAL A 34 20.94 -5.48 -5.95
N LEU A 35 21.44 -6.70 -5.73
CA LEU A 35 22.31 -7.40 -6.70
C LEU A 35 21.56 -7.73 -8.01
N ILE A 36 20.31 -8.18 -7.93
CA ILE A 36 19.48 -8.48 -9.10
C ILE A 36 19.12 -7.20 -9.87
N VAL A 37 18.80 -6.10 -9.17
CA VAL A 37 18.49 -4.80 -9.80
C VAL A 37 19.73 -4.20 -10.49
N ILE A 38 20.92 -4.31 -9.89
CA ILE A 38 22.18 -3.84 -10.53
C ILE A 38 22.48 -4.65 -11.80
N ILE A 39 22.29 -5.97 -11.78
CA ILE A 39 22.49 -6.84 -12.96
C ILE A 39 21.46 -6.50 -14.05
N ALA A 40 20.19 -6.31 -13.71
CA ALA A 40 19.14 -5.95 -14.66
C ALA A 40 19.37 -4.55 -15.28
N ALA A 41 19.75 -3.56 -14.47
CA ALA A 41 20.09 -2.21 -14.95
C ALA A 41 21.31 -2.22 -15.88
N GLY A 42 22.33 -3.04 -15.56
CA GLY A 42 23.47 -3.26 -16.44
C GLY A 42 23.06 -3.86 -17.78
N ILE A 43 22.21 -4.89 -17.79
CA ILE A 43 21.74 -5.52 -19.04
C ILE A 43 20.95 -4.53 -19.91
N VAL A 44 20.09 -3.70 -19.32
CA VAL A 44 19.31 -2.69 -20.07
C VAL A 44 20.21 -1.59 -20.63
N TYR A 45 21.18 -1.11 -19.84
CA TYR A 45 22.11 -0.07 -20.26
C TYR A 45 23.02 -0.53 -21.42
N TYR A 46 23.44 -1.80 -21.43
CA TYR A 46 24.30 -2.34 -22.48
C TYR A 46 23.55 -2.88 -23.71
N ARG A 47 22.23 -3.13 -23.63
CA ARG A 47 21.43 -3.60 -24.79
C ARG A 47 20.80 -2.50 -25.64
N PHE A 48 20.71 -1.27 -25.15
CA PHE A 48 20.07 -0.17 -25.88
C PHE A 48 20.93 1.09 -25.86
N PRO A 49 21.96 1.21 -26.72
CA PRO A 49 22.59 2.50 -26.97
C PRO A 49 21.57 3.43 -27.64
N GLY A 50 21.42 4.63 -27.06
CA GLY A 50 20.30 5.53 -27.29
C GLY A 50 20.00 5.87 -28.76
N SER A 51 18.72 5.88 -29.09
CA SER A 51 18.17 6.55 -30.25
C SER A 51 17.62 7.92 -29.84
N GLY A 52 18.43 8.95 -30.05
CA GLY A 52 17.94 10.33 -30.10
C GLY A 52 17.01 10.52 -31.30
N ALA A 53 15.88 11.17 -31.09
CA ALA A 53 15.02 11.64 -32.17
C ALA A 53 14.46 13.02 -31.81
N THR A 54 15.16 14.05 -32.24
CA THR A 54 14.60 15.36 -32.53
C THR A 54 13.70 15.25 -33.77
N GLY A 55 12.44 15.69 -33.65
CA GLY A 55 11.47 15.71 -34.75
C GLY A 55 10.33 16.72 -34.48
N PRO A 56 9.68 17.25 -35.53
CA PRO A 56 9.45 18.69 -35.67
C PRO A 56 8.15 19.23 -35.05
N ARG A 57 8.23 20.49 -34.56
CA ARG A 57 7.08 21.37 -34.28
C ARG A 57 6.24 21.58 -35.55
N ARG A 58 4.93 21.36 -35.43
CA ARG A 58 3.80 22.04 -36.12
C ARG A 58 2.47 21.33 -35.78
N PRO A 59 1.28 21.92 -36.02
CA PRO A 59 0.89 23.33 -36.11
C PRO A 59 -0.23 23.68 -35.08
N ARG A 60 -0.49 24.97 -34.84
CA ARG A 60 -1.69 25.45 -34.14
C ARG A 60 -2.94 25.24 -35.02
N PRO A 61 -4.02 24.67 -34.47
CA PRO A 61 -5.39 25.11 -34.74
C PRO A 61 -6.15 25.26 -33.42
N GLY A 62 -7.16 26.08 -33.21
CA GLY A 62 -7.95 26.98 -34.04
C GLY A 62 -8.93 27.67 -33.08
N ILE A 63 -9.34 28.88 -33.44
CA ILE A 63 -10.19 29.77 -32.66
C ILE A 63 -11.61 29.19 -32.61
N PHE A 64 -11.93 28.42 -31.56
CA PHE A 64 -13.29 28.20 -31.08
C PHE A 64 -13.26 27.97 -29.56
N SER A 65 -13.46 29.05 -28.80
CA SER A 65 -13.72 28.99 -27.37
C SER A 65 -15.13 28.44 -27.09
N ARG A 66 -15.17 27.22 -26.54
CA ARG A 66 -16.19 26.72 -25.61
C ARG A 66 -15.42 25.85 -24.63
N GLY A 67 -15.35 26.27 -23.37
CA GLY A 67 -14.59 25.71 -22.24
C GLY A 67 -13.79 24.46 -22.54
N ASP A 68 -12.47 24.61 -22.64
CA ASP A 68 -11.53 23.51 -22.84
C ASP A 68 -11.85 22.39 -21.84
N VAL A 69 -12.35 21.26 -22.36
CA VAL A 69 -12.58 20.07 -21.56
C VAL A 69 -11.22 19.66 -21.04
N LYS A 70 -11.05 19.67 -19.72
CA LYS A 70 -9.81 19.23 -19.08
C LYS A 70 -9.68 17.72 -19.27
N LEU A 71 -8.54 17.27 -19.75
CA LEU A 71 -8.31 15.87 -20.05
C LEU A 71 -7.40 15.24 -19.01
N VAL A 72 -7.77 14.04 -18.57
CA VAL A 72 -6.94 13.23 -17.69
C VAL A 72 -5.65 12.80 -18.40
N ASP A 73 -5.64 12.70 -19.72
CA ASP A 73 -4.42 12.42 -20.49
C ASP A 73 -3.34 13.50 -20.34
N ASP A 74 -3.74 14.74 -20.00
CA ASP A 74 -2.81 15.87 -19.94
C ASP A 74 -2.06 15.93 -18.59
N HIS A 75 -2.67 15.42 -17.50
CA HIS A 75 -2.16 15.61 -16.12
C HIS A 75 -2.30 14.37 -15.23
N GLY A 76 -3.07 13.36 -15.63
CA GLY A 76 -3.28 12.13 -14.90
C GLY A 76 -2.12 11.16 -15.08
N ILE A 77 -1.79 10.43 -14.02
CA ILE A 77 -0.72 9.45 -14.06
C ILE A 77 -1.31 8.13 -14.55
N GLN A 78 -0.87 7.69 -15.73
CA GLN A 78 -1.25 6.39 -16.24
C GLN A 78 -0.68 5.29 -15.32
N THR A 79 -1.57 4.42 -14.85
CA THR A 79 -1.20 3.30 -13.98
C THR A 79 -1.40 1.97 -14.69
N VAL A 80 -0.64 0.96 -14.30
CA VAL A 80 -0.77 -0.41 -14.80
C VAL A 80 -0.93 -1.39 -13.65
N ALA A 81 -1.58 -2.51 -13.91
CA ALA A 81 -1.69 -3.59 -12.94
C ALA A 81 -0.31 -4.18 -12.60
N LYS A 82 -0.02 -4.23 -11.31
CA LYS A 82 1.12 -4.90 -10.71
C LYS A 82 0.60 -6.04 -9.86
N THR A 83 1.21 -7.22 -9.98
CA THR A 83 0.77 -8.43 -9.27
C THR A 83 1.93 -9.05 -8.52
N TRP A 84 1.70 -9.43 -7.27
CA TRP A 84 2.63 -10.20 -6.47
C TRP A 84 1.85 -11.19 -5.58
N SER A 85 2.07 -12.49 -5.76
CA SER A 85 1.30 -13.54 -5.06
C SER A 85 -0.22 -13.30 -5.17
N SER A 86 -0.93 -13.25 -4.04
CA SER A 86 -2.35 -12.96 -3.92
C SER A 86 -2.72 -11.47 -3.94
N CYS A 87 -1.76 -10.59 -4.23
CA CYS A 87 -1.92 -9.14 -4.22
C CYS A 87 -1.87 -8.52 -5.62
N THR A 88 -2.73 -7.55 -5.83
CA THR A 88 -2.82 -6.70 -7.03
C THR A 88 -2.77 -5.24 -6.62
N ALA A 89 -2.14 -4.39 -7.41
CA ALA A 89 -2.10 -2.94 -7.20
C ALA A 89 -2.05 -2.23 -8.55
N LEU A 90 -2.39 -0.95 -8.57
CA LEU A 90 -2.20 -0.05 -9.70
C LEU A 90 -1.06 0.91 -9.37
N ALA A 91 -0.07 1.00 -10.26
CA ALA A 91 1.07 1.88 -10.08
C ALA A 91 1.65 2.34 -11.42
N PRO A 92 2.48 3.40 -11.45
CA PRO A 92 3.22 3.77 -12.64
C PRO A 92 3.99 2.56 -13.21
N SER A 93 4.12 2.53 -14.53
CA SER A 93 4.60 1.35 -15.25
C SER A 93 6.03 0.94 -14.89
N ASP A 94 6.85 1.89 -14.46
CA ASP A 94 8.23 1.71 -14.04
C ASP A 94 8.40 1.29 -12.57
N TRP A 95 7.34 1.34 -11.75
CA TRP A 95 7.42 0.92 -10.36
C TRP A 95 7.57 -0.60 -10.22
N THR A 96 8.29 -1.01 -9.19
CA THR A 96 8.48 -2.43 -8.84
C THR A 96 7.55 -2.81 -7.71
N ILE A 97 6.99 -4.03 -7.76
CA ILE A 97 6.23 -4.64 -6.67
C ILE A 97 7.04 -5.78 -6.05
N ALA A 98 7.10 -5.82 -4.72
CA ALA A 98 7.72 -6.88 -3.95
C ALA A 98 6.88 -7.14 -2.70
N GLY A 99 6.98 -8.32 -2.11
CA GLY A 99 6.25 -8.59 -0.89
C GLY A 99 6.85 -9.73 -0.10
N ASN A 100 6.27 -9.92 1.08
CA ASN A 100 6.56 -11.04 1.95
C ASN A 100 5.24 -11.58 2.51
N GLU A 101 5.12 -12.90 2.56
CA GLU A 101 3.91 -13.59 2.94
C GLU A 101 4.26 -14.67 3.94
N GLN A 102 3.82 -14.48 5.17
CA GLN A 102 4.01 -15.42 6.27
C GLN A 102 2.66 -15.90 6.81
N ARG A 103 2.68 -16.80 7.79
CA ARG A 103 1.45 -17.28 8.44
C ARG A 103 0.72 -16.18 9.21
N VAL A 104 1.49 -15.30 9.85
CA VAL A 104 1.01 -14.27 10.79
C VAL A 104 0.86 -12.89 10.16
N GLY A 105 1.20 -12.75 8.87
CA GLY A 105 1.06 -11.48 8.16
C GLY A 105 1.38 -11.57 6.68
N ILE A 106 0.90 -10.59 5.94
CA ILE A 106 1.26 -10.33 4.55
C ILE A 106 1.62 -8.85 4.43
N GLY A 107 2.67 -8.57 3.66
CA GLY A 107 3.09 -7.23 3.31
C GLY A 107 3.48 -7.17 1.84
N VAL A 108 3.10 -6.09 1.17
CA VAL A 108 3.51 -5.81 -0.20
C VAL A 108 3.89 -4.34 -0.30
N ASP A 109 5.00 -4.11 -0.98
CA ASP A 109 5.63 -2.82 -1.16
C ASP A 109 5.77 -2.56 -2.65
N LEU A 110 5.46 -1.34 -3.05
CA LEU A 110 5.73 -0.79 -4.36
C LEU A 110 6.69 0.38 -4.22
N ALA A 111 7.65 0.47 -5.13
CA ALA A 111 8.64 1.55 -5.11
C ALA A 111 8.96 2.05 -6.51
N SER A 112 9.20 3.36 -6.62
CA SER A 112 9.72 3.99 -7.83
C SER A 112 11.15 3.49 -8.13
N PRO A 113 11.61 3.52 -9.41
CA PRO A 113 12.96 3.08 -9.76
C PRO A 113 14.07 3.80 -9.01
N ASP A 114 13.87 5.09 -8.72
CA ASP A 114 14.80 5.94 -7.98
C ASP A 114 14.65 5.84 -6.45
N GLN A 115 13.69 5.04 -5.98
CA GLN A 115 13.36 4.82 -4.57
C GLN A 115 12.98 6.11 -3.82
N SER A 116 12.59 7.16 -4.55
CA SER A 116 12.11 8.42 -3.97
C SER A 116 10.63 8.39 -3.61
N MET A 117 9.90 7.35 -4.03
CA MET A 117 8.50 7.12 -3.72
C MET A 117 8.26 5.65 -3.40
N SER A 118 7.38 5.40 -2.43
CA SER A 118 6.94 4.06 -2.08
C SER A 118 5.51 4.05 -1.58
N ALA A 119 4.86 2.90 -1.74
CA ALA A 119 3.52 2.62 -1.27
C ALA A 119 3.45 1.17 -0.79
N SER A 120 2.81 0.94 0.34
CA SER A 120 2.80 -0.35 1.00
C SER A 120 1.41 -0.68 1.52
N TYR A 121 1.13 -1.97 1.58
CA TYR A 121 0.03 -2.53 2.35
C TYR A 121 0.58 -3.61 3.25
N GLY A 122 0.06 -3.68 4.46
CA GLY A 122 0.32 -4.80 5.34
C GLY A 122 -0.90 -5.14 6.18
N ILE A 123 -1.04 -6.43 6.49
CA ILE A 123 -1.91 -6.90 7.55
C ILE A 123 -1.16 -7.96 8.36
N VAL A 124 -1.11 -7.78 9.67
CA VAL A 124 -0.26 -8.58 10.56
C VAL A 124 -0.86 -8.68 11.95
N ALA A 125 -0.71 -9.85 12.56
CA ALA A 125 -0.97 -10.03 13.99
C ALA A 125 0.23 -9.50 14.79
N ALA A 126 0.00 -8.47 15.58
CA ALA A 126 0.99 -7.83 16.43
C ALA A 126 0.72 -8.17 17.91
N PRO A 127 1.76 -8.51 18.68
CA PRO A 127 1.63 -8.70 20.12
C PRO A 127 1.44 -7.34 20.82
N ARG A 128 0.50 -7.28 21.77
CA ARG A 128 0.29 -6.14 22.68
C ARG A 128 1.26 -6.20 23.86
N THR A 129 1.36 -7.38 24.47
CA THR A 129 2.10 -7.60 25.71
C THR A 129 2.78 -8.95 25.64
N GLU A 130 3.98 -9.03 26.22
CA GLU A 130 4.61 -10.31 26.50
C GLU A 130 3.80 -11.00 27.61
N PRO A 131 3.11 -12.13 27.34
CA PRO A 131 2.23 -12.76 28.33
C PRO A 131 2.98 -13.18 29.59
N SER A 132 4.28 -13.46 29.46
CA SER A 132 5.14 -13.88 30.57
C SER A 132 5.68 -12.74 31.44
N LEU A 133 5.69 -11.50 30.93
CA LEU A 133 6.30 -10.34 31.61
C LEU A 133 5.30 -9.21 31.93
N GLY A 134 4.09 -9.23 31.36
CA GLY A 134 3.12 -8.16 31.51
C GLY A 134 3.62 -6.80 30.97
N GLN A 135 4.65 -6.83 30.12
CA GLN A 135 5.27 -5.66 29.52
C GLN A 135 5.01 -5.62 28.03
N ASP A 136 5.11 -4.42 27.47
CA ASP A 136 5.00 -4.19 26.04
C ASP A 136 6.05 -5.02 25.27
N TYR A 137 5.61 -5.89 24.37
CA TYR A 137 6.50 -6.79 23.62
C TYR A 137 7.24 -6.00 22.54
N TYR A 138 8.54 -5.74 22.74
CA TYR A 138 9.36 -4.89 21.85
C TYR A 138 8.74 -3.50 21.55
N GLY A 139 7.88 -2.99 22.42
CA GLY A 139 7.18 -1.74 22.20
C GLY A 139 5.98 -1.84 21.27
N THR A 140 5.55 -2.99 20.76
CA THR A 140 4.45 -3.03 19.76
C THR A 140 3.04 -2.91 20.36
N GLY A 141 2.91 -2.49 21.62
CA GLY A 141 1.68 -2.40 22.39
C GLY A 141 0.60 -1.48 21.81
N THR A 142 1.00 -0.53 20.96
CA THR A 142 0.11 0.33 20.19
C THR A 142 0.40 0.22 18.69
N PRO A 143 -0.60 0.43 17.81
CA PRO A 143 -0.41 0.40 16.36
C PRO A 143 0.64 1.43 15.91
N GLU A 144 0.67 2.64 16.48
CA GLU A 144 1.70 3.63 16.17
C GLU A 144 3.11 3.14 16.47
N ARG A 145 3.29 2.49 17.62
CA ARG A 145 4.61 2.04 18.03
C ARG A 145 5.03 0.79 17.26
N PHE A 146 4.08 -0.08 16.90
CA PHE A 146 4.31 -1.13 15.90
C PHE A 146 4.81 -0.57 14.57
N LEU A 147 4.11 0.44 14.03
CA LEU A 147 4.48 1.10 12.77
C LEU A 147 5.86 1.77 12.85
N GLN A 148 6.16 2.44 13.97
CA GLN A 148 7.48 3.01 14.24
C GLN A 148 8.56 1.92 14.22
N THR A 149 8.39 0.84 14.99
CA THR A 149 9.35 -0.26 15.06
C THR A 149 9.57 -0.90 13.68
N MET A 150 8.51 -1.04 12.88
CA MET A 150 8.59 -1.58 11.52
C MET A 150 9.38 -0.65 10.59
N LEU A 151 9.19 0.67 10.66
CA LEU A 151 9.98 1.62 9.90
C LEU A 151 11.45 1.66 10.37
N GLU A 152 11.68 1.63 11.67
CA GLU A 152 13.03 1.59 12.27
C GLU A 152 13.79 0.33 11.84
N ALA A 153 13.12 -0.83 11.81
CA ALA A 153 13.69 -2.09 11.31
C ALA A 153 14.07 -2.01 9.82
N ASN A 154 13.40 -1.15 9.04
CA ASN A 154 13.73 -0.84 7.65
C ASN A 154 14.77 0.29 7.50
N GLY A 155 15.42 0.68 8.60
CA GLY A 155 16.49 1.68 8.61
C GLY A 155 16.01 3.13 8.65
N ALA A 156 14.74 3.36 8.99
CA ALA A 156 14.27 4.70 9.32
C ALA A 156 14.86 5.16 10.67
N THR A 157 15.23 6.43 10.75
CA THR A 157 15.73 7.06 11.97
C THR A 157 15.04 8.40 12.19
N GLY A 158 14.94 8.85 13.44
CA GLY A 158 14.26 10.10 13.75
C GLY A 158 12.78 10.09 13.36
N PHE A 159 12.12 8.94 13.49
CA PHE A 159 10.70 8.80 13.21
C PHE A 159 9.89 9.71 14.13
N ALA A 160 8.99 10.49 13.54
CA ALA A 160 8.04 11.33 14.25
C ALA A 160 6.68 11.26 13.55
N LEU A 161 5.64 11.02 14.31
CA LEU A 161 4.26 11.21 13.85
C LEU A 161 3.86 12.67 14.00
N ASP A 162 3.14 13.19 13.03
CA ASP A 162 2.49 14.48 13.16
C ASP A 162 1.40 14.40 14.24
N ASN A 163 1.19 15.54 14.91
CA ASN A 163 0.20 15.65 15.98
C ASN A 163 -1.23 15.53 15.43
N ASP A 164 -1.43 15.83 14.16
CA ASP A 164 -2.72 15.73 13.49
C ASP A 164 -3.09 14.27 13.27
N THR A 165 -4.15 13.85 13.95
CA THR A 165 -4.79 12.56 13.75
C THR A 165 -6.15 12.78 13.11
N ARG A 166 -6.42 12.07 12.01
CA ARG A 166 -7.73 12.09 11.36
C ARG A 166 -8.33 10.70 11.44
N SER A 167 -9.56 10.62 11.93
CA SER A 167 -10.35 9.39 11.83
C SER A 167 -11.19 9.48 10.56
N VAL A 168 -11.11 8.46 9.72
CA VAL A 168 -11.95 8.35 8.52
C VAL A 168 -12.60 6.97 8.50
N GLU A 169 -13.89 6.93 8.79
CA GLU A 169 -14.73 5.73 8.68
C GLU A 169 -14.14 4.45 9.33
N GLY A 170 -13.56 4.61 10.52
CA GLY A 170 -12.97 3.51 11.30
C GLY A 170 -11.47 3.30 11.07
N TYR A 171 -10.88 4.02 10.12
CA TYR A 171 -9.44 4.12 9.94
C TYR A 171 -8.86 5.31 10.67
N THR A 172 -7.61 5.17 11.09
CA THR A 172 -6.80 6.26 11.61
C THR A 172 -5.75 6.64 10.56
N LEU A 173 -5.80 7.88 10.10
CA LEU A 173 -4.82 8.49 9.23
C LEU A 173 -3.85 9.34 10.06
N ARG A 174 -2.57 9.06 9.89
CA ARG A 174 -1.46 9.83 10.47
C ARG A 174 -0.45 10.18 9.39
N TYR A 175 0.17 11.33 9.54
CA TYR A 175 1.35 11.72 8.77
C TYR A 175 2.59 11.46 9.60
N TRP A 176 3.70 11.15 8.96
CA TRP A 176 4.96 10.91 9.63
C TRP A 176 6.14 11.46 8.85
N ARG A 177 7.24 11.71 9.57
CA ARG A 177 8.54 12.09 9.01
C ARG A 177 9.61 11.17 9.58
N ALA A 178 10.62 10.89 8.77
CA ALA A 178 11.80 10.14 9.20
C ALA A 178 13.00 10.48 8.31
N ASN A 179 14.15 9.93 8.63
CA ASN A 179 15.30 9.86 7.75
C ASN A 179 15.51 8.40 7.32
N MET A 180 15.50 8.15 6.01
CA MET A 180 15.80 6.85 5.42
C MET A 180 17.06 6.97 4.57
N ARG A 181 18.07 6.15 4.86
CA ARG A 181 19.35 6.12 4.11
C ARG A 181 20.00 7.52 3.96
N GLY A 182 19.92 8.33 5.02
CA GLY A 182 20.47 9.68 5.05
C GLY A 182 19.64 10.75 4.32
N LYS A 183 18.43 10.42 3.83
CA LYS A 183 17.52 11.38 3.21
C LYS A 183 16.28 11.60 4.07
N PRO A 184 15.79 12.86 4.20
CA PRO A 184 14.52 13.14 4.84
C PRO A 184 13.38 12.61 3.98
N VAL A 185 12.48 11.85 4.59
CA VAL A 185 11.28 11.30 3.98
C VAL A 185 10.04 11.78 4.74
N GLN A 186 8.95 11.95 4.01
CA GLN A 186 7.65 12.26 4.57
C GLN A 186 6.65 11.25 4.03
N GLY A 187 5.72 10.83 4.88
CA GLY A 187 4.76 9.81 4.52
C GLY A 187 3.46 9.93 5.28
N PHE A 188 2.56 9.01 4.95
CA PHE A 188 1.33 8.79 5.67
C PHE A 188 1.20 7.32 6.06
N VAL A 189 0.31 7.07 7.01
CA VAL A 189 -0.19 5.75 7.31
C VAL A 189 -1.69 5.84 7.57
N LEU A 190 -2.46 5.03 6.87
CA LEU A 190 -3.87 4.81 7.08
C LEU A 190 -4.03 3.40 7.63
N TYR A 191 -4.44 3.25 8.89
CA TYR A 191 -4.51 1.94 9.52
C TYR A 191 -5.81 1.70 10.27
N GLN A 192 -6.15 0.43 10.45
CA GLN A 192 -7.25 -0.04 11.27
C GLN A 192 -6.76 -1.23 12.11
N THR A 193 -7.21 -1.30 13.35
CA THR A 193 -6.92 -2.41 14.26
C THR A 193 -8.14 -3.28 14.48
N PHE A 194 -7.91 -4.58 14.67
CA PHE A 194 -8.93 -5.56 15.00
C PHE A 194 -8.49 -6.30 16.26
N GLU A 195 -9.39 -6.43 17.22
CA GLU A 195 -9.14 -7.24 18.40
C GLU A 195 -9.12 -8.73 18.03
N THR A 196 -8.33 -9.51 18.77
CA THR A 196 -8.32 -10.97 18.66
C THR A 196 -8.91 -11.59 19.92
N ASP A 197 -9.19 -12.89 19.88
CA ASP A 197 -9.60 -13.64 21.08
C ASP A 197 -8.47 -13.75 22.12
N ASP A 198 -7.21 -13.51 21.72
CA ASP A 198 -6.06 -13.42 22.61
C ASP A 198 -5.84 -11.96 23.03
N PRO A 199 -6.07 -11.61 24.31
CA PRO A 199 -5.90 -10.23 24.78
C PRO A 199 -4.45 -9.72 24.72
N SER A 200 -3.48 -10.62 24.53
CA SER A 200 -2.08 -10.27 24.32
C SER A 200 -1.74 -9.93 22.86
N SER A 201 -2.71 -9.94 21.94
CA SER A 201 -2.48 -9.62 20.53
C SER A 201 -3.62 -8.85 19.88
N TYR A 202 -3.29 -8.17 18.79
CA TYR A 202 -4.24 -7.47 17.91
C TYR A 202 -3.81 -7.68 16.46
N ILE A 203 -4.72 -7.47 15.53
CA ILE A 203 -4.38 -7.39 14.12
C ILE A 203 -4.34 -5.92 13.73
N VAL A 204 -3.32 -5.52 12.97
CA VAL A 204 -3.27 -4.20 12.33
C VAL A 204 -3.23 -4.39 10.82
N ALA A 205 -4.17 -3.75 10.12
CA ALA A 205 -4.14 -3.57 8.68
C ALA A 205 -3.77 -2.12 8.39
N TYR A 206 -2.83 -1.90 7.48
CA TYR A 206 -2.36 -0.57 7.15
C TYR A 206 -2.08 -0.42 5.66
N HIS A 207 -2.28 0.80 5.18
CA HIS A 207 -1.75 1.33 3.95
C HIS A 207 -0.78 2.44 4.28
N MET A 208 0.36 2.47 3.62
CA MET A 208 1.38 3.49 3.82
C MET A 208 1.85 4.00 2.49
N GLY A 209 2.28 5.25 2.46
CA GLY A 209 3.01 5.80 1.33
C GLY A 209 3.99 6.84 1.82
N ALA A 210 5.10 6.96 1.10
CA ALA A 210 6.19 7.85 1.46
C ALA A 210 6.88 8.40 0.23
N THR A 211 7.36 9.64 0.34
CA THR A 211 8.23 10.27 -0.65
C THR A 211 9.48 10.83 0.03
N ASP A 212 10.50 11.16 -0.77
CA ASP A 212 11.49 12.18 -0.37
C ASP A 212 10.74 13.43 0.10
N ALA A 213 11.13 14.02 1.24
CA ALA A 213 10.37 15.10 1.87
C ALA A 213 10.23 16.34 0.96
N SER A 214 11.23 16.61 0.11
CA SER A 214 11.20 17.71 -0.88
C SER A 214 10.18 17.52 -1.99
N LYS A 215 9.72 16.28 -2.21
CA LYS A 215 8.75 15.90 -3.26
C LYS A 215 7.34 15.69 -2.72
N TRP A 216 7.12 15.87 -1.42
CA TRP A 216 5.87 15.50 -0.75
C TRP A 216 4.66 16.21 -1.35
N GLU A 217 4.68 17.54 -1.47
CA GLU A 217 3.52 18.28 -1.97
C GLU A 217 3.18 17.97 -3.44
N GLU A 218 4.19 17.63 -4.24
CA GLU A 218 4.03 17.27 -5.65
C GLU A 218 3.52 15.83 -5.81
N ASN A 219 4.03 14.89 -5.02
CA ASN A 219 3.88 13.45 -5.28
C ASN A 219 3.09 12.68 -4.20
N LYS A 220 2.60 13.34 -3.14
CA LYS A 220 1.83 12.66 -2.08
C LYS A 220 0.60 11.93 -2.62
N ASN A 221 -0.03 12.43 -3.66
CA ASN A 221 -1.25 11.85 -4.24
C ASN A 221 -0.95 10.53 -4.97
N VAL A 222 0.18 10.47 -5.67
CA VAL A 222 0.66 9.24 -6.31
C VAL A 222 0.84 8.14 -5.28
N VAL A 223 1.54 8.42 -4.17
CA VAL A 223 1.75 7.40 -3.14
C VAL A 223 0.47 7.06 -2.38
N TYR A 224 -0.46 8.00 -2.27
CA TYR A 224 -1.79 7.75 -1.71
C TYR A 224 -2.56 6.74 -2.53
N ASP A 225 -2.70 6.97 -3.83
CA ASP A 225 -3.51 6.14 -4.71
C ASP A 225 -2.87 4.80 -4.97
N VAL A 226 -1.55 4.76 -5.17
CA VAL A 226 -0.84 3.49 -5.29
C VAL A 226 -1.09 2.66 -4.04
N ALA A 227 -0.93 3.22 -2.84
CA ALA A 227 -1.19 2.48 -1.60
C ALA A 227 -2.67 2.07 -1.52
N ALA A 228 -3.59 2.99 -1.83
CA ALA A 228 -5.02 2.77 -1.77
C ALA A 228 -5.52 1.73 -2.77
N SER A 229 -4.82 1.52 -3.89
CA SER A 229 -5.14 0.53 -4.92
C SER A 229 -4.72 -0.90 -4.55
N ILE A 230 -3.84 -1.07 -3.56
CA ILE A 230 -3.35 -2.39 -3.18
C ILE A 230 -4.51 -3.23 -2.63
N ARG A 231 -4.73 -4.40 -3.22
CA ARG A 231 -5.72 -5.40 -2.80
C ARG A 231 -5.00 -6.73 -2.62
N CYS A 232 -5.18 -7.37 -1.47
CA CYS A 232 -4.64 -8.69 -1.19
C CYS A 232 -5.77 -9.64 -0.82
N THR A 233 -5.82 -10.81 -1.44
CA THR A 233 -6.94 -11.76 -1.27
C THR A 233 -6.66 -12.87 -0.25
N LYS A 234 -5.57 -12.76 0.52
CA LYS A 234 -5.16 -13.81 1.45
C LYS A 234 -5.72 -13.61 2.86
N HIS A 235 -6.13 -14.73 3.46
CA HIS A 235 -6.55 -14.79 4.86
C HIS A 235 -5.34 -14.91 5.81
N LEU A 236 -5.37 -14.16 6.90
CA LEU A 236 -4.54 -14.49 8.07
C LEU A 236 -5.00 -15.84 8.61
N PHE A 237 -4.06 -16.77 8.80
CA PHE A 237 -4.38 -18.05 9.41
C PHE A 237 -4.27 -17.90 10.93
N PRO A 238 -5.28 -18.29 11.73
CA PRO A 238 -5.11 -18.36 13.17
C PRO A 238 -3.92 -19.26 13.49
N ALA A 239 -3.12 -18.88 14.48
CA ALA A 239 -2.08 -19.73 15.03
C ALA A 239 -2.75 -21.06 15.43
N GLN A 240 -2.26 -22.19 14.91
CA GLN A 240 -2.91 -23.48 15.11
C GLN A 240 -2.94 -23.87 16.59
N GLU A 241 -4.04 -23.57 17.27
CA GLU A 241 -4.52 -24.41 18.37
C GLU A 241 -5.68 -25.24 17.84
N SER A 242 -5.40 -26.48 17.41
CA SER A 242 -6.30 -27.65 17.36
C SER A 242 -7.82 -27.48 17.14
N SER A 243 -8.29 -26.44 16.44
CA SER A 243 -9.72 -26.18 16.27
C SER A 243 -10.15 -26.64 14.89
N THR A 244 -11.08 -27.60 14.87
CA THR A 244 -11.70 -28.20 13.69
C THR A 244 -12.75 -27.29 13.03
N ARG A 245 -12.83 -26.01 13.42
CA ARG A 245 -13.81 -25.07 12.90
C ARG A 245 -13.24 -24.37 11.67
N ARG A 246 -13.83 -24.64 10.50
CA ARG A 246 -13.61 -23.83 9.30
C ARG A 246 -13.96 -22.37 9.64
N PRO A 247 -13.05 -21.41 9.47
CA PRO A 247 -13.37 -20.01 9.67
C PRO A 247 -14.49 -19.63 8.70
N GLN A 248 -15.56 -19.07 9.25
CA GLN A 248 -16.70 -18.58 8.49
C GLN A 248 -16.29 -17.23 7.88
N GLY A 249 -15.68 -17.28 6.70
CA GLY A 249 -15.23 -16.09 5.99
C GLY A 249 -16.41 -15.16 5.71
N SER A 250 -16.35 -13.94 6.23
CA SER A 250 -17.16 -12.84 5.72
C SER A 250 -16.93 -12.71 4.22
N SER A 251 -17.99 -12.47 3.44
CA SER A 251 -17.90 -12.53 1.98
C SER A 251 -16.81 -11.57 1.46
N LYS A 252 -15.87 -12.18 0.71
CA LYS A 252 -14.66 -11.61 0.09
C LYS A 252 -14.88 -10.24 -0.57
N ASP A 253 -16.08 -10.01 -1.10
CA ASP A 253 -16.35 -8.85 -1.95
C ASP A 253 -17.02 -7.69 -1.23
N GLN A 254 -17.51 -7.88 0.00
CA GLN A 254 -18.29 -6.85 0.69
C GLN A 254 -17.39 -5.92 1.50
N ILE A 255 -16.38 -6.47 2.18
CA ILE A 255 -15.38 -5.69 2.93
C ILE A 255 -14.52 -4.88 1.95
N GLU A 256 -13.97 -5.50 0.90
CA GLU A 256 -13.10 -4.81 -0.07
C GLU A 256 -13.81 -3.71 -0.87
N ARG A 257 -15.08 -3.92 -1.28
CA ARG A 257 -15.85 -2.88 -1.99
C ARG A 257 -16.23 -1.71 -1.10
N GLU A 258 -16.63 -1.98 0.14
CA GLU A 258 -16.97 -0.94 1.10
C GLU A 258 -15.71 -0.16 1.52
N MET A 259 -14.55 -0.83 1.64
CA MET A 259 -13.26 -0.19 1.91
C MET A 259 -12.76 0.70 0.76
N SER A 260 -13.06 0.37 -0.50
CA SER A 260 -12.58 1.14 -1.66
C SER A 260 -13.23 2.52 -1.77
N ARG A 261 -14.57 2.59 -1.66
CA ARG A 261 -15.33 3.85 -1.79
C ARG A 261 -15.03 4.82 -0.64
N LYS A 262 -14.91 4.26 0.56
CA LYS A 262 -14.64 4.96 1.81
C LYS A 262 -13.23 5.55 1.89
N ARG A 263 -12.26 4.85 1.26
CA ARG A 263 -10.85 5.26 1.16
C ARG A 263 -10.61 6.37 0.13
N GLU A 264 -11.39 6.40 -0.95
CA GLU A 264 -11.39 7.52 -1.92
C GLU A 264 -11.72 8.83 -1.20
N GLU A 265 -12.75 8.86 -0.36
CA GLU A 265 -13.17 10.06 0.36
C GLU A 265 -12.15 10.52 1.43
N ALA A 266 -11.35 9.60 1.97
CA ALA A 266 -10.40 9.86 3.05
C ALA A 266 -9.17 10.69 2.66
N THR A 267 -8.85 10.73 1.37
CA THR A 267 -7.48 11.02 0.90
C THR A 267 -7.38 12.33 0.11
N MET A 268 -8.48 13.10 0.05
CA MET A 268 -8.80 13.82 -1.18
C MET A 268 -8.01 15.10 -1.50
N GLY A 269 -7.27 14.99 -2.62
CA GLY A 269 -7.13 15.97 -3.70
C GLY A 269 -7.35 15.39 -5.13
N PHE A 270 -7.57 14.08 -5.27
CA PHE A 270 -7.56 13.31 -6.52
C PHE A 270 -8.64 12.20 -6.48
N GLN A 271 -9.02 11.65 -7.64
CA GLN A 271 -10.03 10.59 -7.80
C GLN A 271 -9.54 9.53 -8.81
N ASN A 272 -9.81 8.25 -8.52
CA ASN A 272 -9.48 7.15 -9.42
C ASN A 272 -10.53 7.04 -10.53
N VAL A 273 -10.10 6.91 -11.77
CA VAL A 273 -10.99 6.83 -12.94
C VAL A 273 -10.48 5.84 -13.98
N TYR A 274 -11.40 5.21 -14.71
CA TYR A 274 -11.06 4.27 -15.77
C TYR A 274 -11.87 4.46 -17.05
N SER A 275 -11.28 4.04 -18.17
CA SER A 275 -11.90 4.08 -19.50
C SER A 275 -12.84 2.88 -19.64
N PRO A 276 -14.15 3.11 -19.87
CA PRO A 276 -15.09 2.01 -20.07
C PRO A 276 -14.82 1.22 -21.36
N SER A 277 -14.20 1.84 -22.38
CA SER A 277 -13.88 1.16 -23.64
C SER A 277 -12.61 0.32 -23.61
N THR A 278 -11.62 0.68 -22.79
CA THR A 278 -10.29 0.04 -22.80
C THR A 278 -9.88 -0.60 -21.48
N GLY A 279 -10.49 -0.19 -20.37
CA GLY A 279 -10.05 -0.60 -19.03
C GLY A 279 -8.79 0.13 -18.53
N ASP A 280 -8.22 1.04 -19.34
CA ASP A 280 -7.13 1.91 -18.92
C ASP A 280 -7.53 2.72 -17.67
N HIS A 281 -6.58 2.95 -16.77
CA HIS A 281 -6.84 3.56 -15.47
C HIS A 281 -5.87 4.71 -15.14
N TRP A 282 -6.42 5.76 -14.54
CA TRP A 282 -5.70 6.96 -14.13
C TRP A 282 -6.09 7.41 -12.73
N GLU A 283 -5.14 8.03 -12.06
CA GLU A 283 -5.38 8.97 -10.97
C GLU A 283 -5.61 10.36 -11.58
N ALA A 284 -6.78 10.95 -11.36
CA ALA A 284 -7.16 12.24 -11.90
C ALA A 284 -7.31 13.30 -10.79
N SER A 285 -6.69 14.47 -10.97
CA SER A 285 -6.82 15.58 -10.01
C SER A 285 -8.24 16.11 -9.95
N TYR A 286 -8.74 16.56 -8.79
CA TYR A 286 -10.00 17.32 -8.77
C TYR A 286 -9.97 18.57 -9.64
N SER A 287 -8.79 19.11 -9.93
CA SER A 287 -8.64 20.20 -10.88
C SER A 287 -9.10 19.81 -12.29
N ASP A 288 -9.05 18.53 -12.65
CA ASP A 288 -9.34 18.02 -13.99
C ASP A 288 -10.81 17.61 -14.13
N TYR A 289 -11.58 17.68 -13.05
CA TYR A 289 -13.02 17.47 -13.07
C TYR A 289 -13.71 18.54 -13.92
N ASN A 290 -14.52 18.11 -14.89
CA ASN A 290 -15.32 19.00 -15.71
C ASN A 290 -16.75 19.04 -15.18
N PRO A 291 -17.19 20.12 -14.51
CA PRO A 291 -18.56 20.19 -13.98
C PRO A 291 -19.62 20.30 -15.09
N THR A 292 -19.23 20.68 -16.30
CA THR A 292 -20.11 20.84 -17.47
C THR A 292 -19.50 20.18 -18.71
N GLY A 293 -18.96 18.97 -18.55
CA GLY A 293 -18.36 18.22 -19.66
C GLY A 293 -19.37 17.80 -20.74
N PRO A 294 -18.89 17.33 -21.91
CA PRO A 294 -19.72 16.99 -23.08
C PRO A 294 -20.86 16.00 -22.77
N ASP A 295 -20.60 15.01 -21.93
CA ASP A 295 -21.54 13.96 -21.50
C ASP A 295 -21.92 14.12 -20.02
N GLY A 296 -22.00 15.39 -19.57
CA GLY A 296 -22.32 15.79 -18.21
C GLY A 296 -21.09 15.97 -17.30
N PRO A 297 -21.29 16.16 -15.99
CA PRO A 297 -20.20 16.31 -15.04
C PRO A 297 -19.32 15.05 -14.98
N GLY A 298 -17.99 15.20 -14.99
CA GLY A 298 -17.06 14.07 -14.85
C GLY A 298 -15.64 14.30 -15.40
N TYR A 299 -14.87 13.22 -15.45
CA TYR A 299 -13.54 13.16 -16.04
C TYR A 299 -13.58 12.66 -17.47
N TYR A 300 -12.66 13.16 -18.29
CA TYR A 300 -12.64 12.88 -19.73
C TYR A 300 -11.23 12.55 -20.22
N ARG A 301 -11.15 11.67 -21.22
CA ARG A 301 -9.95 11.44 -22.01
C ARG A 301 -10.21 11.69 -23.49
N ARG A 302 -9.18 11.92 -24.30
CA ARG A 302 -9.33 12.10 -25.74
C ARG A 302 -9.23 10.77 -26.46
N VAL A 303 -10.26 10.45 -27.24
CA VAL A 303 -10.32 9.26 -28.11
C VAL A 303 -10.49 9.74 -29.56
N GLY A 304 -9.39 9.78 -30.30
CA GLY A 304 -9.34 10.33 -31.65
C GLY A 304 -9.74 11.81 -31.67
N ASN A 305 -10.83 12.14 -32.38
CA ASN A 305 -11.39 13.49 -32.46
C ASN A 305 -12.53 13.74 -31.44
N SER A 306 -12.79 12.79 -30.54
CA SER A 306 -13.88 12.84 -29.56
C SER A 306 -13.36 12.74 -28.12
N TYR A 307 -14.26 12.93 -27.16
CA TYR A 307 -14.00 12.76 -25.74
C TYR A 307 -14.72 11.51 -25.25
N GLU A 308 -14.05 10.73 -24.40
CA GLU A 308 -14.66 9.63 -23.66
C GLU A 308 -14.75 10.03 -22.19
N LYS A 309 -15.96 9.96 -21.62
CA LYS A 309 -16.16 10.11 -20.19
C LYS A 309 -15.64 8.87 -19.46
N LEU A 310 -14.86 9.10 -18.41
CA LEU A 310 -14.31 8.05 -17.56
C LEU A 310 -15.28 7.69 -16.44
N ASN A 311 -15.30 6.42 -16.06
CA ASN A 311 -16.03 5.95 -14.89
C ASN A 311 -15.19 6.13 -13.64
N GLU A 312 -15.84 6.50 -12.53
CA GLU A 312 -15.19 6.64 -11.23
C GLU A 312 -14.85 5.26 -10.62
N GLY A 313 -13.76 5.20 -9.87
CA GLY A 313 -13.25 4.01 -9.19
C GLY A 313 -12.38 3.13 -10.08
N PHE A 314 -12.43 1.82 -9.82
CA PHE A 314 -11.59 0.82 -10.49
C PHE A 314 -12.38 0.04 -11.56
N PRO A 315 -11.72 -0.40 -12.66
CA PRO A 315 -12.38 -1.22 -13.66
C PRO A 315 -12.89 -2.55 -13.08
N PRO A 316 -14.07 -3.05 -13.51
CA PRO A 316 -14.57 -4.35 -13.08
C PRO A 316 -13.66 -5.48 -13.57
N ASN A 317 -13.34 -6.42 -12.67
CA ASN A 317 -12.61 -7.66 -12.99
C ASN A 317 -13.42 -8.62 -13.87
#